data_AF-A0A2I0KD67-F1
#
_entry.id   AF-A0A2I0KD67-F1
#
_cell.length_a   1.000
_cell.length_b   1.000
_cell.length_c   1.000
_cell.angle_alpha   90.00
_cell.angle_beta   90.00
_cell.angle_gamma   90.00
#
_symmetry.space_group_name_H-M   'P 1'
#
loop_
_entity.id
_entity.type
_entity.pdbx_description
1 polymer ?
#
loop_
_entity_poly.entity_id
_entity_poly.type
_entity_poly.pdbx_seq_one_letter_code
_entity_poly.pdbx_strand_id
1 'polypeptide(L)'
;MDLARIESIHDREVDDLDRESSAASPFRETRQHRTHFPGTVRRTAYRFDGQGGSFEKEWDLVEGKGDEFCWYHVELPKGNQKLSQSAQYLIDVLCPPLKLQDILSLVSNGPFCGHVDGALIFRVNSPGPPSGSFTFRIAARVTESSVITVSLGRVPRLGFSKVGESLLSEVPRLENPSYARGERREGGGTVIKEHVLEFFLTMNHSEEADNPVPKSVSNLVVHIIDTHVDHVQDVLTKLEMELDSVELELDKGGFALKKQMLDDRRFPKMHLDLQRLLQVIAHGEQVFPRVKEKCSSKTWFGNEDIGSLEELIGRLRRLKENVGFIANRVTAIQAGLDSWQAEQINRKLYYLSFLSIVFLPLSIITGGNDRA
;
A
#
# COMPACT_ATOMS: atom_id res chain seq x y z
N MET A 1 18.28 63.28 -5.34
CA MET A 1 19.06 64.23 -4.53
C MET A 1 18.52 64.14 -3.13
N ASP A 2 19.21 63.65 -2.10
CA ASP A 2 20.59 63.21 -1.93
C ASP A 2 20.55 62.27 -0.70
N LEU A 3 21.20 61.10 -0.72
CA LEU A 3 22.61 60.92 -0.35
C LEU A 3 22.96 61.65 0.96
N ALA A 4 23.70 61.13 1.92
CA ALA A 4 24.35 59.86 2.21
C ALA A 4 25.16 60.13 3.51
N ARG A 5 25.93 59.13 3.96
CA ARG A 5 27.25 59.31 4.61
C ARG A 5 27.24 59.88 6.06
N ILE A 6 28.13 59.55 7.00
CA ILE A 6 29.39 58.78 7.00
C ILE A 6 29.86 58.54 8.45
N GLU A 7 30.57 57.41 8.62
CA GLU A 7 31.72 57.05 9.48
C GLU A 7 31.92 57.52 10.93
N SER A 8 32.37 56.56 11.76
CA SER A 8 33.72 56.56 12.37
C SER A 8 34.15 55.09 12.56
N ILE A 9 35.12 54.55 11.82
CA ILE A 9 36.60 54.59 11.97
C ILE A 9 37.10 53.85 13.22
N HIS A 10 37.73 52.68 13.03
CA HIS A 10 39.13 52.51 13.42
C HIS A 10 39.83 51.44 12.59
N ASP A 11 40.80 51.90 11.79
CA ASP A 11 41.81 51.14 11.06
C ASP A 11 42.79 50.41 11.98
N ARG A 12 43.29 49.27 11.50
CA ARG A 12 44.74 49.02 11.33
C ARG A 12 44.95 47.84 10.36
N GLU A 13 45.38 48.17 9.15
CA GLU A 13 46.00 47.29 8.16
C GLU A 13 47.54 47.20 8.38
N VAL A 14 48.16 46.35 7.52
CA VAL A 14 49.56 46.33 7.05
C VAL A 14 50.47 45.36 7.83
N ASP A 15 51.16 44.35 7.26
CA ASP A 15 51.51 44.05 5.86
C ASP A 15 51.90 42.57 5.62
N ASP A 16 51.95 42.26 4.33
CA ASP A 16 52.39 41.08 3.56
C ASP A 16 53.72 40.39 3.94
N LEU A 17 53.85 39.10 3.59
CA LEU A 17 54.79 38.64 2.54
C LEU A 17 54.79 37.10 2.32
N ASP A 18 54.88 36.76 1.04
CA ASP A 18 54.75 35.46 0.39
C ASP A 18 55.71 34.34 0.81
N ARG A 19 55.23 33.10 0.66
CA ARG A 19 56.06 31.98 0.15
C ARG A 19 55.20 30.89 -0.51
N GLU A 20 55.28 30.84 -1.84
CA GLU A 20 54.82 29.72 -2.65
C GLU A 20 55.62 28.44 -2.35
N SER A 21 54.92 27.29 -2.33
CA SER A 21 55.15 26.11 -3.18
C SER A 21 54.88 24.81 -2.43
N SER A 22 53.82 24.10 -2.81
CA SER A 22 53.97 22.72 -3.28
C SER A 22 52.66 22.22 -3.87
N ALA A 23 52.75 21.76 -5.12
CA ALA A 23 51.68 21.18 -5.89
C ALA A 23 51.15 19.89 -5.22
N ALA A 24 49.83 19.82 -5.05
CA ALA A 24 49.11 18.56 -4.98
C ALA A 24 47.76 18.75 -5.69
N SER A 25 47.61 18.05 -6.80
CA SER A 25 46.40 17.93 -7.62
C SER A 25 45.12 17.76 -6.78
N PRO A 26 43.98 18.36 -7.15
CA PRO A 26 42.72 18.05 -6.50
C PRO A 26 42.31 16.65 -6.94
N PHE A 27 42.49 15.66 -6.06
CA PHE A 27 41.80 14.39 -6.19
C PHE A 27 40.30 14.70 -6.20
N ARG A 28 39.70 14.44 -7.35
CA ARG A 28 38.29 14.55 -7.64
C ARG A 28 37.58 13.46 -6.81
N GLU A 29 37.33 13.75 -5.54
CA GLU A 29 36.47 12.93 -4.71
C GLU A 29 35.07 12.93 -5.34
N THR A 30 34.77 11.83 -6.03
CA THR A 30 33.42 11.40 -6.32
C THR A 30 32.65 11.45 -5.00
N ARG A 31 31.81 12.48 -4.83
CA ARG A 31 30.89 12.62 -3.70
C ARG A 31 29.99 11.39 -3.65
N GLN A 32 30.45 10.34 -2.97
CA GLN A 32 29.63 9.21 -2.58
C GLN A 32 28.45 9.79 -1.83
N HIS A 33 27.26 9.74 -2.43
CA HIS A 33 26.05 10.25 -1.79
C HIS A 33 25.86 9.44 -0.52
N ARG A 34 26.06 10.11 0.62
CA ARG A 34 25.81 9.52 1.94
C ARG A 34 24.31 9.28 2.01
N THR A 35 23.89 8.02 1.93
CA THR A 35 22.49 7.66 2.16
C THR A 35 22.18 8.04 3.61
N HIS A 36 21.20 8.91 3.83
CA HIS A 36 20.82 9.32 5.18
C HIS A 36 20.10 8.20 5.93
N PHE A 37 19.57 7.20 5.21
CA PHE A 37 18.76 6.10 5.76
C PHE A 37 19.15 4.72 5.18
N PRO A 38 20.37 4.22 5.45
CA PRO A 38 20.79 2.90 4.95
C PRO A 38 19.87 1.80 5.50
N GLY A 39 19.38 0.92 4.63
CA GLY A 39 18.61 -0.27 5.00
C GLY A 39 17.14 -0.05 5.39
N THR A 40 16.64 1.20 5.34
CA THR A 40 15.23 1.50 5.70
C THR A 40 14.23 1.10 4.60
N VAL A 41 14.71 1.03 3.35
CA VAL A 41 13.92 0.76 2.16
C VAL A 41 14.42 -0.53 1.52
N ARG A 42 13.49 -1.44 1.16
CA ARG A 42 13.87 -2.65 0.42
C ARG A 42 13.97 -2.32 -1.06
N ARG A 43 14.99 -2.89 -1.68
CA ARG A 43 15.35 -2.65 -3.07
C ARG A 43 15.54 -3.99 -3.74
N THR A 44 14.91 -4.19 -4.89
CA THR A 44 15.13 -5.36 -5.72
C THR A 44 15.38 -4.89 -7.14
N ALA A 45 16.42 -5.44 -7.78
CA ALA A 45 16.79 -5.09 -9.14
C ALA A 45 16.94 -6.37 -9.97
N TYR A 46 16.28 -6.39 -11.12
CA TYR A 46 16.29 -7.51 -12.05
C TYR A 46 16.72 -7.03 -13.44
N ARG A 47 17.40 -7.92 -14.15
CA ARG A 47 17.70 -7.81 -15.57
C ARG A 47 17.02 -8.96 -16.31
N PHE A 48 16.35 -8.63 -17.40
CA PHE A 48 15.65 -9.59 -18.26
C PHE A 48 16.36 -9.66 -19.61
N ASP A 49 16.48 -10.87 -20.13
CA ASP A 49 17.14 -11.17 -21.40
C ASP A 49 16.21 -11.11 -22.63
N GLY A 50 14.91 -10.88 -22.40
CA GLY A 50 13.87 -10.86 -23.44
C GLY A 50 13.42 -12.25 -23.92
N GLN A 51 14.05 -13.32 -23.46
CA GLN A 51 13.73 -14.70 -23.84
C GLN A 51 13.00 -15.48 -22.73
N GLY A 52 12.78 -14.83 -21.58
CA GLY A 52 12.11 -15.41 -20.41
C GLY A 52 13.07 -15.78 -19.29
N GLY A 53 14.32 -15.33 -19.34
CA GLY A 53 15.26 -15.38 -18.23
C GLY A 53 15.24 -14.10 -17.39
N SER A 54 15.32 -14.26 -16.07
CA SER A 54 15.51 -13.14 -15.13
C SER A 54 16.74 -13.37 -14.26
N PHE A 55 17.51 -12.31 -14.07
CA PHE A 55 18.74 -12.33 -13.28
C PHE A 55 18.70 -11.19 -12.28
N GLU A 56 19.08 -11.45 -11.04
CA GLU A 56 19.29 -10.37 -10.07
C GLU A 56 20.46 -9.49 -10.52
N LYS A 57 20.27 -8.18 -10.44
CA LYS A 57 21.22 -7.16 -10.91
C LYS A 57 21.65 -6.30 -9.73
N GLU A 58 22.87 -5.76 -9.78
CA GLU A 58 23.28 -4.70 -8.87
C GLU A 58 22.41 -3.44 -9.04
N TRP A 59 22.25 -2.68 -7.95
CA TRP A 59 21.49 -1.43 -7.94
C TRP A 59 22.29 -0.28 -8.59
N ASP A 60 22.35 -0.25 -9.91
CA ASP A 60 23.10 0.75 -10.70
C ASP A 60 22.20 1.74 -11.46
N LEU A 61 20.89 1.47 -11.56
CA LEU A 61 19.90 2.24 -12.32
C LEU A 61 20.26 2.44 -13.80
N VAL A 62 21.12 1.59 -14.34
CA VAL A 62 21.50 1.61 -15.77
C VAL A 62 20.43 0.91 -16.59
N GLU A 63 20.02 1.54 -17.69
CA GLU A 63 19.04 0.97 -18.62
C GLU A 63 19.59 -0.26 -19.37
N GLY A 64 18.69 -1.15 -19.81
CA GLY A 64 19.07 -2.31 -20.61
C GLY A 64 19.56 -1.91 -22.01
N LYS A 65 20.28 -2.83 -22.68
CA LYS A 65 20.82 -2.62 -24.03
C LYS A 65 20.23 -3.65 -25.00
N GLY A 66 19.82 -3.18 -26.18
CA GLY A 66 19.22 -4.04 -27.19
C GLY A 66 17.87 -4.58 -26.71
N ASP A 67 17.72 -5.89 -26.71
CA ASP A 67 16.50 -6.57 -26.28
C ASP A 67 16.43 -6.79 -24.75
N GLU A 68 17.53 -6.50 -24.03
CA GLU A 68 17.54 -6.57 -22.57
C GLU A 68 16.84 -5.35 -21.96
N PHE A 69 16.12 -5.58 -20.87
CA PHE A 69 15.53 -4.51 -20.06
C PHE A 69 15.73 -4.74 -18.57
N CYS A 70 15.71 -3.67 -17.79
CA CYS A 70 15.94 -3.71 -16.35
C CYS A 70 14.68 -3.31 -15.57
N TRP A 71 14.49 -3.92 -14.41
CA TRP A 71 13.44 -3.55 -13.47
C TRP A 71 14.04 -3.22 -12.10
N TYR A 72 13.69 -2.06 -11.57
CA TYR A 72 14.08 -1.62 -10.24
C TYR A 72 12.83 -1.40 -9.41
N HIS A 73 12.74 -2.05 -8.26
CA HIS A 73 11.61 -1.92 -7.36
C HIS A 73 12.05 -1.40 -6.00
N VAL A 74 11.32 -0.41 -5.50
CA VAL A 74 11.52 0.23 -4.21
C VAL A 74 10.30 0.02 -3.33
N GLU A 75 10.48 -0.67 -2.21
CA GLU A 75 9.42 -0.90 -1.21
C GLU A 75 9.56 0.15 -0.09
N LEU A 76 8.64 1.11 -0.04
CA LEU A 76 8.57 2.08 1.05
C LEU A 76 7.97 1.41 2.30
N PRO A 77 8.53 1.63 3.49
CA PRO A 77 8.01 1.03 4.72
C PRO A 77 6.61 1.54 5.06
N LYS A 78 5.70 0.64 5.49
CA LYS A 78 4.44 1.01 6.12
C LYS A 78 4.71 1.54 7.53
N GLY A 79 4.31 2.77 7.81
CA GLY A 79 4.54 3.42 9.11
C GLY A 79 3.97 4.83 9.18
N ASN A 80 4.22 5.51 10.30
CA ASN A 80 3.72 6.87 10.55
C ASN A 80 4.59 7.97 9.91
N GLN A 81 5.17 7.68 8.75
CA GLN A 81 6.10 8.57 8.08
C GLN A 81 5.37 9.63 7.27
N LYS A 82 5.90 10.86 7.28
CA LYS A 82 5.39 11.94 6.44
C LYS A 82 5.79 11.72 4.98
N LEU A 83 5.00 12.26 4.05
CA LEU A 83 5.30 12.20 2.61
C LEU A 83 6.70 12.74 2.27
N SER A 84 7.16 13.78 2.97
CA SER A 84 8.50 14.34 2.82
C SER A 84 9.61 13.35 3.16
N GLN A 85 9.39 12.48 4.14
CA GLN A 85 10.35 11.44 4.52
C GLN A 85 10.39 10.32 3.47
N SER A 86 9.23 9.91 2.95
CA SER A 86 9.16 8.99 1.80
C SER A 86 9.85 9.57 0.56
N ALA A 87 9.76 10.88 0.34
CA ALA A 87 10.47 11.55 -0.74
C ALA A 87 11.99 11.54 -0.53
N GLN A 88 12.47 11.82 0.69
CA GLN A 88 13.89 11.73 1.04
C GLN A 88 14.44 10.32 0.80
N TYR A 89 13.70 9.28 1.20
CA TYR A 89 14.08 7.90 0.94
C TYR A 89 14.25 7.58 -0.54
N LEU A 90 13.35 8.08 -1.39
CA LEU A 90 13.50 7.88 -2.83
C LEU A 90 14.63 8.73 -3.42
N ILE A 91 14.86 9.95 -2.92
CA ILE A 91 15.98 10.78 -3.35
C ILE A 91 17.30 10.08 -3.07
N ASP A 92 17.47 9.51 -1.87
CA ASP A 92 18.68 8.77 -1.48
C ASP A 92 18.94 7.52 -2.33
N VAL A 93 17.88 6.90 -2.86
CA VAL A 93 17.95 5.61 -3.57
C VAL A 93 17.99 5.77 -5.10
N LEU A 94 17.35 6.81 -5.64
CA LEU A 94 17.14 7.02 -7.08
C LEU A 94 17.98 8.16 -7.66
N CYS A 95 18.57 9.02 -6.82
CA CYS A 95 19.37 10.15 -7.26
C CYS A 95 20.85 9.96 -6.87
N PRO A 96 21.79 10.06 -7.84
CA PRO A 96 21.62 10.05 -9.31
C PRO A 96 21.27 8.63 -9.83
N PRO A 97 20.71 8.46 -11.05
CA PRO A 97 20.66 9.39 -12.17
C PRO A 97 19.33 10.16 -12.34
N LEU A 98 18.28 9.86 -11.57
CA LEU A 98 16.97 10.48 -11.78
C LEU A 98 16.91 11.93 -11.28
N LYS A 99 16.15 12.77 -11.99
CA LYS A 99 15.87 14.15 -11.59
C LYS A 99 14.83 14.18 -10.47
N LEU A 100 14.86 15.24 -9.66
CA LEU A 100 13.87 15.43 -8.58
C LEU A 100 12.43 15.40 -9.10
N GLN A 101 12.17 15.93 -10.30
CA GLN A 101 10.84 15.93 -10.91
C GLN A 101 10.28 14.51 -11.11
N ASP A 102 11.11 13.56 -11.56
CA ASP A 102 10.72 12.16 -11.72
C ASP A 102 10.37 11.55 -10.36
N ILE A 103 11.22 11.77 -9.37
CA ILE A 103 11.04 11.22 -8.02
C ILE A 103 9.76 11.78 -7.37
N LEU A 104 9.51 13.08 -7.50
CA LEU A 104 8.30 13.71 -6.97
C LEU A 104 7.04 13.16 -7.65
N SER A 105 7.10 12.86 -8.95
CA SER A 105 5.97 12.26 -9.67
C SER A 105 5.64 10.84 -9.15
N LEU A 106 6.65 10.07 -8.71
CA LEU A 106 6.47 8.74 -8.10
C LEU A 106 5.90 8.83 -6.67
N VAL A 107 6.34 9.80 -5.86
CA VAL A 107 5.97 9.88 -4.43
C VAL A 107 4.67 10.62 -4.18
N SER A 108 4.31 11.62 -4.98
CA SER A 108 3.19 12.52 -4.65
C SER A 108 1.84 11.80 -4.47
N ASN A 109 0.85 12.50 -3.91
CA ASN A 109 -0.48 11.95 -3.64
C ASN A 109 -1.44 12.13 -4.83
N GLY A 110 -2.46 11.28 -4.90
CA GLY A 110 -3.48 11.24 -5.95
C GLY A 110 -3.11 10.37 -7.17
N PRO A 111 -4.05 10.06 -8.05
CA PRO A 111 -3.78 9.34 -9.30
C PRO A 111 -3.01 10.22 -10.29
N PHE A 112 -2.11 9.61 -11.07
CA PHE A 112 -1.38 10.31 -12.13
C PHE A 112 -1.10 9.39 -13.31
N CYS A 113 -1.13 9.94 -14.52
CA CYS A 113 -0.68 9.27 -15.73
C CYS A 113 -0.22 10.33 -16.74
N GLY A 114 1.05 10.34 -17.09
CA GLY A 114 1.66 11.37 -17.93
C GLY A 114 3.08 11.02 -18.35
N HIS A 115 3.64 11.80 -19.27
CA HIS A 115 5.06 11.68 -19.62
C HIS A 115 5.87 12.71 -18.84
N VAL A 116 7.00 12.29 -18.27
CA VAL A 116 7.96 13.16 -17.58
C VAL A 116 9.35 12.73 -18.06
N ASP A 117 10.11 13.69 -18.58
CA ASP A 117 11.46 13.46 -19.12
C ASP A 117 11.54 12.28 -20.12
N GLY A 118 10.55 12.18 -21.02
CA GLY A 118 10.46 11.12 -22.03
C GLY A 118 9.95 9.76 -21.53
N ALA A 119 9.86 9.55 -20.21
CA ALA A 119 9.34 8.32 -19.61
C ALA A 119 7.83 8.41 -19.35
N LEU A 120 7.12 7.30 -19.51
CA LEU A 120 5.73 7.18 -19.07
C LEU A 120 5.72 6.98 -17.55
N ILE A 121 4.99 7.82 -16.83
CA ILE A 121 4.82 7.69 -15.39
C ILE A 121 3.34 7.52 -15.08
N PHE A 122 3.02 6.48 -14.33
CA PHE A 122 1.69 6.29 -13.78
C PHE A 122 1.76 5.99 -12.28
N ARG A 123 0.69 6.38 -11.58
CA ARG A 123 0.59 6.22 -10.13
C ARG A 123 -0.86 6.02 -9.73
N VAL A 124 -1.06 5.01 -8.89
CA VAL A 124 -2.31 4.72 -8.21
C VAL A 124 -2.02 4.67 -6.72
N ASN A 125 -2.75 5.44 -5.91
CA ASN A 125 -2.60 5.46 -4.47
C ASN A 125 -3.95 5.58 -3.76
N SER A 126 -4.08 4.95 -2.60
CA SER A 126 -5.15 5.25 -1.64
C SER A 126 -4.77 6.51 -0.87
N PRO A 127 -5.73 7.37 -0.51
CA PRO A 127 -5.53 8.21 0.65
C PRO A 127 -5.63 7.37 1.93
N GLY A 128 -4.90 7.80 2.94
CA GLY A 128 -4.90 7.15 4.25
C GLY A 128 -3.54 7.22 4.93
N PRO A 129 -3.50 6.83 6.21
CA PRO A 129 -2.23 6.71 6.93
C PRO A 129 -1.38 5.60 6.28
N PRO A 130 -0.08 5.81 6.01
CA PRO A 130 0.74 4.79 5.36
C PRO A 130 0.93 3.49 6.16
N SER A 131 0.57 3.50 7.46
CA SER A 131 0.51 2.32 8.31
C SER A 131 -0.74 1.45 8.10
N GLY A 132 -1.72 1.90 7.31
CA GLY A 132 -2.97 1.17 7.09
C GLY A 132 -2.80 -0.11 6.27
N SER A 133 -3.56 -1.15 6.62
CA SER A 133 -3.69 -2.38 5.82
C SER A 133 -4.33 -2.08 4.45
N PHE A 134 -5.34 -1.20 4.43
CA PHE A 134 -6.08 -0.78 3.23
C PHE A 134 -5.47 0.42 2.51
N THR A 135 -4.22 0.78 2.85
CA THR A 135 -3.48 1.85 2.17
C THR A 135 -2.49 1.24 1.20
N PHE A 136 -2.73 1.49 -0.09
CA PHE A 136 -1.96 0.99 -1.22
C PHE A 136 -1.34 2.14 -1.98
N ARG A 137 -0.13 1.93 -2.47
CA ARG A 137 0.50 2.82 -3.45
C ARG A 137 1.25 1.94 -4.42
N ILE A 138 1.06 2.18 -5.69
CA ILE A 138 1.92 1.70 -6.76
C ILE A 138 2.19 2.85 -7.72
N ALA A 139 3.45 3.12 -7.97
CA ALA A 139 3.90 4.08 -8.97
C ALA A 139 4.92 3.40 -9.86
N ALA A 140 4.92 3.72 -11.14
CA ALA A 140 5.90 3.21 -12.08
C ALA A 140 6.36 4.31 -13.03
N ARG A 141 7.66 4.34 -13.29
CA ARG A 141 8.30 5.05 -14.40
C ARG A 141 8.73 4.01 -15.42
N VAL A 142 8.31 4.17 -16.67
CA VAL A 142 8.49 3.20 -17.75
C VAL A 142 9.21 3.90 -18.91
N THR A 143 10.36 3.37 -19.30
CA THR A 143 11.07 3.70 -20.55
C THR A 143 11.12 2.46 -21.44
N GLU A 144 11.73 2.57 -22.62
CA GLU A 144 11.76 1.46 -23.60
C GLU A 144 12.59 0.27 -23.12
N SER A 145 13.54 0.50 -22.20
CA SER A 145 14.53 -0.47 -21.72
C SER A 145 14.65 -0.53 -20.19
N SER A 146 13.81 0.22 -19.46
CA SER A 146 13.78 0.17 -17.99
C SER A 146 12.41 0.44 -17.39
N VAL A 147 12.15 -0.20 -16.25
CA VAL A 147 10.98 0.07 -15.41
C VAL A 147 11.46 0.32 -13.98
N ILE A 148 10.97 1.39 -13.37
CA ILE A 148 11.20 1.69 -11.96
C ILE A 148 9.85 1.71 -11.27
N THR A 149 9.61 0.81 -10.31
CA THR A 149 8.38 0.77 -9.52
C THR A 149 8.63 1.15 -8.07
N VAL A 150 7.63 1.80 -7.47
CA VAL A 150 7.61 2.16 -6.06
C VAL A 150 6.30 1.67 -5.46
N SER A 151 6.37 0.89 -4.39
CA SER A 151 5.19 0.50 -3.60
C SER A 151 5.23 1.05 -2.19
N LEU A 152 4.07 1.08 -1.54
CA LEU A 152 3.96 1.25 -0.09
C LEU A 152 3.72 -0.12 0.56
N GLY A 153 4.75 -0.63 1.22
CA GLY A 153 4.80 -1.99 1.75
C GLY A 153 4.98 -3.06 0.68
N ARG A 154 5.19 -4.28 1.14
CA ARG A 154 5.39 -5.45 0.29
C ARG A 154 4.15 -5.70 -0.59
N VAL A 155 4.39 -5.86 -1.88
CA VAL A 155 3.38 -6.34 -2.83
C VAL A 155 3.63 -7.83 -3.05
N PRO A 156 2.71 -8.72 -2.64
CA PRO A 156 2.83 -10.15 -2.91
C PRO A 156 2.98 -10.41 -4.42
N ARG A 157 3.73 -11.44 -4.80
CA ARG A 157 3.93 -11.89 -6.20
C ARG A 157 4.61 -10.91 -7.16
N LEU A 158 5.00 -9.71 -6.73
CA LEU A 158 5.63 -8.75 -7.62
C LEU A 158 7.04 -9.18 -8.05
N GLY A 159 7.77 -9.86 -7.17
CA GLY A 159 9.12 -10.35 -7.44
C GLY A 159 9.14 -11.69 -8.15
N PHE A 160 10.26 -11.97 -8.83
CA PHE A 160 10.52 -13.25 -9.49
C PHE A 160 11.40 -14.11 -8.58
N SER A 161 10.88 -15.27 -8.14
CA SER A 161 11.68 -16.25 -7.41
C SER A 161 12.38 -17.19 -8.40
N LYS A 162 13.50 -17.80 -8.00
CA LYS A 162 14.12 -18.85 -8.81
C LYS A 162 13.20 -20.07 -8.77
N VAL A 163 12.96 -20.67 -9.95
CA VAL A 163 12.23 -21.93 -10.11
C VAL A 163 12.79 -22.95 -9.11
N GLY A 164 11.95 -23.42 -8.18
CA GLY A 164 12.32 -24.40 -7.14
C GLY A 164 12.33 -23.90 -5.69
N GLU A 165 12.05 -22.63 -5.41
CA GLU A 165 11.92 -22.08 -4.04
C GLU A 165 10.45 -21.86 -3.60
N SER A 166 9.47 -22.47 -4.28
CA SER A 166 8.06 -22.39 -3.84
C SER A 166 7.88 -23.13 -2.51
N LEU A 167 7.16 -22.52 -1.56
CA LEU A 167 6.85 -23.17 -0.28
C LEU A 167 5.94 -24.41 -0.45
N LEU A 168 5.27 -24.51 -1.62
CA LEU A 168 4.37 -25.58 -2.00
C LEU A 168 4.97 -26.58 -2.98
N SER A 169 6.25 -26.47 -3.34
CA SER A 169 6.91 -27.50 -4.16
C SER A 169 6.87 -28.88 -3.49
N GLU A 170 6.77 -28.89 -2.16
CA GLU A 170 6.48 -30.06 -1.34
C GLU A 170 5.29 -29.76 -0.42
N VAL A 171 4.52 -30.79 -0.03
CA VAL A 171 3.38 -30.61 0.89
C VAL A 171 3.89 -30.13 2.26
N PRO A 172 3.60 -28.87 2.67
CA PRO A 172 4.16 -28.32 3.88
C PRO A 172 3.46 -28.88 5.12
N ARG A 173 4.17 -28.92 6.25
CA ARG A 173 3.60 -29.26 7.56
C ARG A 173 3.20 -27.99 8.31
N LEU A 174 2.02 -28.00 8.91
CA LEU A 174 1.55 -26.91 9.74
C LEU A 174 2.28 -26.91 11.10
N GLU A 175 2.81 -25.76 11.51
CA GLU A 175 3.40 -25.57 12.84
C GLU A 175 2.32 -25.77 13.92
N ASN A 176 2.36 -26.91 14.62
CA ASN A 176 1.45 -27.19 15.73
C ASN A 176 1.93 -26.45 17.01
N PRO A 177 1.14 -25.53 17.58
CA PRO A 177 1.54 -24.78 18.78
C PRO A 177 1.66 -25.66 20.05
N SER A 178 1.13 -26.88 20.02
CA SER A 178 1.03 -27.80 21.17
C SER A 178 2.19 -28.81 21.33
N TYR A 179 3.18 -28.81 20.43
CA TYR A 179 4.35 -29.71 20.50
C TYR A 179 5.68 -28.96 20.65
N ALA A 180 5.76 -28.03 21.61
CA ALA A 180 7.02 -27.34 21.95
C ALA A 180 7.85 -28.07 23.03
N ARG A 181 7.76 -29.41 23.13
CA ARG A 181 8.63 -30.17 24.03
C ARG A 181 9.00 -31.54 23.47
N GLY A 182 10.09 -31.55 22.70
CA GLY A 182 11.00 -32.68 22.64
C GLY A 182 10.68 -33.76 21.61
N GLU A 183 10.76 -33.42 20.32
CA GLU A 183 11.20 -34.37 19.29
C GLU A 183 11.66 -33.56 18.07
N ARG A 184 12.97 -33.30 17.95
CA ARG A 184 13.57 -32.91 16.66
C ARG A 184 13.47 -34.15 15.76
N ARG A 185 12.34 -34.31 15.07
CA ARG A 185 12.27 -35.22 13.92
C ARG A 185 12.88 -34.49 12.74
N GLU A 186 14.05 -34.96 12.31
CA GLU A 186 14.70 -34.65 11.04
C GLU A 186 13.81 -35.14 9.87
N GLY A 187 12.71 -34.41 9.62
CA GLY A 187 11.95 -34.53 8.39
C GLY A 187 12.19 -33.27 7.58
N GLY A 188 12.96 -33.37 6.49
CA GLY A 188 13.22 -32.27 5.57
C GLY A 188 11.99 -31.93 4.74
N GLY A 189 10.99 -31.32 5.37
CA GLY A 189 9.82 -30.74 4.70
C GLY A 189 9.61 -29.31 5.16
N THR A 190 9.04 -28.48 4.30
CA THR A 190 8.73 -27.08 4.60
C THR A 190 7.71 -26.99 5.75
N VAL A 191 8.02 -26.22 6.79
CA VAL A 191 7.09 -25.95 7.90
C VAL A 191 6.51 -24.55 7.71
N ILE A 192 5.19 -24.46 7.60
CA ILE A 192 4.48 -23.17 7.46
C ILE A 192 3.70 -22.87 8.74
N LYS A 193 3.60 -21.58 9.04
CA LYS A 193 2.76 -21.10 10.15
C LYS A 193 1.31 -21.02 9.71
N GLU A 194 0.38 -21.08 10.67
CA GLU A 194 -1.07 -21.01 10.39
C GLU A 194 -1.47 -19.77 9.59
N HIS A 195 -0.94 -18.59 9.94
CA HIS A 195 -1.22 -17.36 9.20
C HIS A 195 -0.69 -17.38 7.74
N VAL A 196 0.32 -18.20 7.43
CA VAL A 196 0.85 -18.36 6.06
C VAL A 196 -0.08 -19.29 5.27
N LEU A 197 -0.57 -20.35 5.89
CA LEU A 197 -1.61 -21.20 5.29
C LEU A 197 -2.90 -20.42 5.04
N GLU A 198 -3.36 -19.66 6.03
CA GLU A 198 -4.54 -18.80 5.90
C GLU A 198 -4.35 -17.81 4.74
N PHE A 199 -3.17 -17.21 4.62
CA PHE A 199 -2.83 -16.36 3.48
C PHE A 199 -3.00 -17.09 2.14
N PHE A 200 -2.48 -18.31 1.99
CA PHE A 200 -2.68 -19.11 0.77
C PHE A 200 -4.14 -19.48 0.51
N LEU A 201 -4.91 -19.77 1.55
CA LEU A 201 -6.33 -20.10 1.42
C LEU A 201 -7.19 -18.88 1.04
N THR A 202 -6.75 -17.68 1.41
CA THR A 202 -7.43 -16.42 1.07
C THR A 202 -7.04 -15.86 -0.29
N MET A 203 -5.98 -16.40 -0.91
CA MET A 203 -5.55 -16.00 -2.25
C MET A 203 -6.48 -16.59 -3.31
N ASN A 204 -6.92 -15.77 -4.27
CA ASN A 204 -7.74 -16.24 -5.38
C ASN A 204 -6.94 -16.86 -6.54
N HIS A 205 -5.63 -17.02 -6.37
CA HIS A 205 -4.70 -17.41 -7.44
C HIS A 205 -3.64 -18.36 -6.88
N SER A 206 -3.23 -19.38 -7.64
CA SER A 206 -2.28 -20.42 -7.21
C SER A 206 -0.86 -19.86 -7.01
N GLU A 207 -0.16 -20.30 -5.95
CA GLU A 207 1.26 -19.94 -5.71
C GLU A 207 2.20 -20.53 -6.80
N GLU A 208 1.82 -21.66 -7.40
CA GLU A 208 2.56 -22.38 -8.45
C GLU A 208 2.33 -21.84 -9.87
N ALA A 209 1.61 -20.72 -10.02
CA ALA A 209 1.69 -19.98 -11.27
C ALA A 209 3.06 -19.30 -11.26
N ASP A 210 4.08 -19.98 -11.82
CA ASP A 210 5.31 -19.34 -12.28
C ASP A 210 4.87 -18.06 -13.00
N ASN A 211 4.99 -16.90 -12.36
CA ASN A 211 4.68 -15.64 -13.01
C ASN A 211 5.57 -15.63 -14.25
N PRO A 212 5.00 -15.72 -15.46
CA PRO A 212 5.80 -15.92 -16.65
C PRO A 212 6.77 -14.77 -16.71
N VAL A 213 8.06 -15.09 -16.70
CA VAL A 213 9.10 -14.07 -16.67
C VAL A 213 8.87 -13.14 -17.87
N PRO A 214 8.70 -11.83 -17.63
CA PRO A 214 8.42 -10.89 -18.70
C PRO A 214 9.47 -10.95 -19.80
N LYS A 215 9.01 -11.02 -21.05
CA LYS A 215 9.88 -11.01 -22.24
C LYS A 215 10.08 -9.61 -22.81
N SER A 216 9.26 -8.66 -22.39
CA SER A 216 9.33 -7.27 -22.79
C SER A 216 8.94 -6.33 -21.65
N VAL A 217 9.25 -5.04 -21.81
CA VAL A 217 8.75 -3.99 -20.91
C VAL A 217 7.22 -3.96 -20.88
N SER A 218 6.55 -4.25 -22.00
CA SER A 218 5.09 -4.30 -22.05
C SER A 218 4.52 -5.43 -21.18
N ASN A 219 5.08 -6.65 -21.28
CA ASN A 219 4.70 -7.75 -20.40
C ASN A 219 4.95 -7.40 -18.92
N LEU A 220 6.05 -6.73 -18.61
CA LEU A 220 6.39 -6.34 -17.24
C LEU A 220 5.38 -5.32 -16.70
N VAL A 221 4.96 -4.33 -17.49
CA VAL A 221 3.92 -3.36 -17.10
C VAL A 221 2.59 -4.07 -16.85
N VAL A 222 2.19 -4.99 -17.72
CA VAL A 222 0.99 -5.82 -17.53
C VAL A 222 1.09 -6.61 -16.24
N HIS A 223 2.23 -7.28 -15.99
CA HIS A 223 2.47 -8.05 -14.76
C HIS A 223 2.39 -7.19 -13.49
N ILE A 224 2.96 -5.98 -13.49
CA ILE A 224 2.91 -5.05 -12.36
C ILE A 224 1.46 -4.63 -12.05
N ILE A 225 0.68 -4.33 -13.09
CA ILE A 225 -0.73 -3.92 -12.95
C ILE A 225 -1.58 -5.10 -12.50
N ASP A 226 -1.41 -6.27 -13.11
CA ASP A 226 -2.12 -7.50 -12.75
C ASP A 226 -1.88 -7.87 -11.29
N THR A 227 -0.61 -7.90 -10.86
CA THR A 227 -0.23 -8.16 -9.47
C THR A 227 -0.84 -7.14 -8.49
N HIS A 228 -0.97 -5.88 -8.90
CA HIS A 228 -1.66 -4.88 -8.09
C HIS A 228 -3.16 -5.15 -7.96
N VAL A 229 -3.84 -5.47 -9.07
CA VAL A 229 -5.28 -5.80 -9.08
C VAL A 229 -5.56 -7.05 -8.26
N ASP A 230 -4.73 -8.08 -8.42
CA ASP A 230 -4.67 -9.28 -7.60
C ASP A 230 -4.58 -8.95 -6.10
N HIS A 231 -3.61 -8.12 -5.72
CA HIS A 231 -3.42 -7.78 -4.31
C HIS A 231 -4.63 -7.05 -3.71
N VAL A 232 -5.27 -6.18 -4.50
CA VAL A 232 -6.50 -5.49 -4.10
C VAL A 232 -7.67 -6.48 -3.97
N GLN A 233 -7.75 -7.47 -4.87
CA GLN A 233 -8.77 -8.52 -4.81
C GLN A 233 -8.59 -9.44 -3.60
N ASP A 234 -7.38 -9.89 -3.29
CA ASP A 234 -7.11 -10.73 -2.11
C ASP A 234 -7.50 -10.01 -0.81
N VAL A 235 -7.24 -8.70 -0.72
CA VAL A 235 -7.66 -7.88 0.42
C VAL A 235 -9.18 -7.74 0.50
N LEU A 236 -9.87 -7.63 -0.64
CA LEU A 236 -11.33 -7.61 -0.67
C LEU A 236 -11.92 -8.93 -0.18
N THR A 237 -11.41 -10.06 -0.68
CA THR A 237 -11.86 -11.39 -0.28
C THR A 237 -11.68 -11.60 1.22
N LYS A 238 -10.54 -11.19 1.78
CA LYS A 238 -10.33 -11.24 3.23
C LYS A 238 -11.37 -10.41 3.98
N LEU A 239 -11.66 -9.20 3.52
CA LEU A 239 -12.64 -8.31 4.14
C LEU A 239 -14.08 -8.86 4.05
N GLU A 240 -14.41 -9.52 2.94
CA GLU A 240 -15.69 -10.19 2.74
C GLU A 240 -15.86 -11.38 3.70
N MET A 241 -14.82 -12.21 3.85
CA MET A 241 -14.81 -13.30 4.82
C MET A 241 -14.93 -12.78 6.27
N GLU A 242 -14.24 -11.69 6.60
CA GLU A 242 -14.39 -11.02 7.88
C GLU A 242 -15.84 -10.55 8.08
N LEU A 243 -16.47 -9.89 7.09
CA LEU A 243 -17.87 -9.48 7.18
C LEU A 243 -18.81 -10.68 7.41
N ASP A 244 -18.67 -11.77 6.65
CA ASP A 244 -19.52 -12.95 6.79
C ASP A 244 -19.41 -13.58 8.19
N SER A 245 -18.19 -13.60 8.76
CA SER A 245 -17.97 -14.08 10.13
C SER A 245 -18.69 -13.21 11.17
N VAL A 246 -18.66 -11.88 10.99
CA VAL A 246 -19.30 -10.91 11.89
C VAL A 246 -20.81 -10.96 11.76
N GLU A 247 -21.33 -11.14 10.55
CA GLU A 247 -22.75 -11.30 10.29
C GLU A 247 -23.29 -12.56 11.01
N LEU A 248 -22.58 -13.68 10.91
CA LEU A 248 -22.91 -14.91 11.63
C LEU A 248 -22.89 -14.75 13.16
N GLU A 249 -21.89 -14.03 13.68
CA GLU A 249 -21.81 -13.65 15.10
C GLU A 249 -23.00 -12.80 15.52
N LEU A 250 -23.41 -11.84 14.69
CA LEU A 250 -24.53 -10.93 14.96
C LEU A 250 -25.87 -11.66 15.02
N ASP A 251 -26.07 -12.64 14.13
CA ASP A 251 -27.29 -13.45 14.07
C ASP A 251 -27.45 -14.38 15.27
N LYS A 252 -26.34 -15.03 15.68
CA LYS A 252 -26.31 -15.89 16.88
C LYS A 252 -26.23 -15.09 18.18
N GLY A 253 -25.78 -13.84 18.09
CA GLY A 253 -25.41 -12.99 19.20
C GLY A 253 -26.58 -12.47 20.02
N GLY A 254 -26.47 -12.58 21.34
CA GLY A 254 -27.38 -11.91 22.28
C GLY A 254 -27.10 -10.41 22.44
N PHE A 255 -27.89 -9.75 23.30
CA PHE A 255 -27.79 -8.32 23.59
C PHE A 255 -26.36 -7.82 23.87
N ALA A 256 -25.56 -8.57 24.62
CA ALA A 256 -24.21 -8.18 25.01
C ALA A 256 -23.27 -8.02 23.81
N LEU A 257 -23.33 -8.95 22.86
CA LEU A 257 -22.49 -8.93 21.66
C LEU A 257 -22.89 -7.78 20.72
N LYS A 258 -24.19 -7.57 20.51
CA LYS A 258 -24.72 -6.45 19.71
C LYS A 258 -24.29 -5.11 20.27
N LYS A 259 -24.36 -4.95 21.60
CA LYS A 259 -23.88 -3.74 22.29
C LYS A 259 -22.37 -3.56 22.12
N GLN A 260 -21.59 -4.62 22.31
CA GLN A 260 -20.13 -4.55 22.13
C GLN A 260 -19.75 -4.11 20.71
N MET A 261 -20.40 -4.65 19.67
CA MET A 261 -20.13 -4.27 18.27
C MET A 261 -20.42 -2.79 17.98
N LEU A 262 -21.45 -2.20 18.61
CA LEU A 262 -21.73 -0.76 18.56
C LEU A 262 -20.63 0.05 19.24
N ASP A 263 -20.26 -0.36 20.46
CA ASP A 263 -19.24 0.32 21.26
C ASP A 263 -17.87 0.30 20.55
N ASP A 264 -17.52 -0.82 19.91
CA ASP A 264 -16.28 -1.00 19.15
C ASP A 264 -16.27 -0.27 17.80
N ARG A 265 -17.43 0.23 17.35
CA ARG A 265 -17.65 0.84 16.02
C ARG A 265 -17.16 -0.09 14.90
N ARG A 266 -17.47 -1.37 15.00
CA ARG A 266 -16.95 -2.41 14.08
C ARG A 266 -17.35 -2.15 12.63
N PHE A 267 -18.65 -2.02 12.34
CA PHE A 267 -19.14 -1.77 10.98
C PHE A 267 -18.77 -0.37 10.43
N PRO A 268 -18.78 0.73 11.22
CA PRO A 268 -18.28 2.01 10.74
C PRO A 268 -16.80 1.98 10.32
N LYS A 269 -15.95 1.25 11.06
CA LYS A 269 -14.53 1.05 10.68
C LYS A 269 -14.41 0.24 9.39
N MET A 270 -15.16 -0.86 9.29
CA MET A 270 -15.17 -1.70 8.08
C MET A 270 -15.66 -0.92 6.85
N HIS A 271 -16.70 -0.09 7.01
CA HIS A 271 -17.18 0.79 5.95
C HIS A 271 -16.11 1.80 5.51
N LEU A 272 -15.37 2.39 6.46
CA LEU A 272 -14.25 3.29 6.14
C LEU A 272 -13.14 2.57 5.35
N ASP A 273 -12.83 1.33 5.71
CA ASP A 273 -11.83 0.52 5.01
C ASP A 273 -12.28 0.13 3.59
N LEU A 274 -13.56 -0.22 3.41
CA LEU A 274 -14.17 -0.38 2.09
C LEU A 274 -14.09 0.89 1.24
N GLN A 275 -14.35 2.06 1.83
CA GLN A 275 -14.23 3.34 1.11
C GLN A 275 -12.79 3.60 0.63
N ARG A 276 -11.78 3.27 1.45
CA ARG A 276 -10.36 3.39 1.06
C ARG A 276 -10.01 2.46 -0.09
N LEU A 277 -10.50 1.22 -0.04
CA LEU A 277 -10.29 0.24 -1.10
C LEU A 277 -10.98 0.67 -2.40
N LEU A 278 -12.25 1.10 -2.32
CA LEU A 278 -13.02 1.63 -3.44
C LEU A 278 -12.29 2.79 -4.12
N GLN A 279 -11.64 3.65 -3.34
CA GLN A 279 -10.92 4.79 -3.87
C GLN A 279 -9.65 4.39 -4.65
N VAL A 280 -8.89 3.38 -4.19
CA VAL A 280 -7.77 2.82 -4.97
C VAL A 280 -8.25 2.27 -6.29
N ILE A 281 -9.34 1.51 -6.25
CA ILE A 281 -9.94 0.92 -7.44
C ILE A 281 -10.40 2.02 -8.40
N ALA A 282 -11.07 3.06 -7.91
CA ALA A 282 -11.49 4.20 -8.72
C ALA A 282 -10.31 4.96 -9.34
N HIS A 283 -9.21 5.13 -8.58
CA HIS A 283 -7.98 5.72 -9.10
C HIS A 283 -7.33 4.83 -10.18
N GLY A 284 -7.33 3.51 -10.00
CA GLY A 284 -6.88 2.56 -11.03
C GLY A 284 -7.76 2.63 -12.29
N GLU A 285 -9.08 2.71 -12.13
CA GLU A 285 -10.03 2.86 -13.24
C GLU A 285 -9.83 4.17 -14.02
N GLN A 286 -9.33 5.22 -13.37
CA GLN A 286 -8.95 6.46 -14.04
C GLN A 286 -7.59 6.36 -14.75
N VAL A 287 -6.63 5.65 -14.15
CA VAL A 287 -5.22 5.65 -14.57
C VAL A 287 -4.96 4.60 -15.65
N PHE A 288 -5.39 3.35 -15.46
CA PHE A 288 -5.04 2.24 -16.35
C PHE A 288 -5.56 2.40 -17.78
N PRO A 289 -6.77 2.94 -18.06
CA PRO A 289 -7.18 3.24 -19.43
C PRO A 289 -6.25 4.25 -20.11
N ARG A 290 -5.74 5.23 -19.36
CA ARG A 290 -4.79 6.23 -19.87
C ARG A 290 -3.40 5.63 -20.08
N VAL A 291 -2.99 4.69 -19.23
CA VAL A 291 -1.76 3.90 -19.45
C VAL A 291 -1.89 3.13 -20.75
N LYS A 292 -3.00 2.41 -20.95
CA LYS A 292 -3.29 1.67 -22.18
C LYS A 292 -3.19 2.57 -23.41
N GLU A 293 -3.92 3.69 -23.42
CA GLU A 293 -3.92 4.65 -24.53
C GLU A 293 -2.51 5.16 -24.86
N LYS A 294 -1.73 5.55 -23.84
CA LYS A 294 -0.36 6.05 -24.04
C LYS A 294 0.58 4.94 -24.52
N CYS A 295 0.44 3.72 -24.00
CA CYS A 295 1.21 2.57 -24.44
C CYS A 295 0.88 2.14 -25.88
N SER A 296 -0.39 2.21 -26.30
CA SER A 296 -0.80 1.89 -27.67
C SER A 296 -0.16 2.79 -28.73
N SER A 297 0.29 3.98 -28.35
CA SER A 297 1.02 4.90 -29.25
C SER A 297 2.51 4.54 -29.43
N LYS A 298 3.03 3.57 -28.66
CA LYS A 298 4.44 3.19 -28.65
C LYS A 298 4.65 1.90 -29.45
N THR A 299 5.75 1.85 -30.20
CA THR A 299 6.10 0.70 -31.07
C THR A 299 6.57 -0.52 -30.29
N TRP A 300 7.09 -0.33 -29.07
CA TRP A 300 7.59 -1.40 -28.19
C TRP A 300 6.50 -2.05 -27.33
N PHE A 301 5.23 -1.64 -27.48
CA PHE A 301 4.11 -2.22 -26.74
C PHE A 301 3.25 -3.09 -27.67
N GLY A 302 3.24 -4.40 -27.42
CA GLY A 302 2.55 -5.37 -28.27
C GLY A 302 1.03 -5.25 -28.20
N ASN A 303 0.34 -5.59 -29.30
CA ASN A 303 -1.13 -5.60 -29.34
C ASN A 303 -1.76 -6.61 -28.38
N GLU A 304 -1.08 -7.74 -28.15
CA GLU A 304 -1.52 -8.75 -27.17
C GLU A 304 -1.52 -8.15 -25.76
N ASP A 305 -0.46 -7.43 -25.38
CA ASP A 305 -0.36 -6.75 -24.08
C ASP A 305 -1.43 -5.65 -23.90
N ILE A 306 -1.80 -4.96 -24.99
CA ILE A 306 -2.92 -4.00 -24.98
C ILE A 306 -4.23 -4.72 -24.66
N GLY A 307 -4.44 -5.90 -25.26
CA GLY A 307 -5.58 -6.77 -24.99
C GLY A 307 -5.62 -7.22 -23.53
N SER A 308 -4.49 -7.70 -22.99
CA SER A 308 -4.37 -8.07 -21.58
C SER A 308 -4.67 -6.89 -20.65
N LEU A 309 -4.17 -5.69 -20.96
CA LEU A 309 -4.45 -4.51 -20.17
C LEU A 309 -5.93 -4.10 -20.20
N GLU A 310 -6.63 -4.28 -21.34
CA GLU A 310 -8.08 -4.07 -21.41
C GLU A 310 -8.86 -5.06 -20.55
N GLU A 311 -8.45 -6.32 -20.52
CA GLU A 311 -9.03 -7.33 -19.64
C GLU A 311 -8.84 -6.96 -18.16
N LEU A 312 -7.64 -6.53 -17.77
CA LEU A 312 -7.34 -6.06 -16.41
C LEU A 312 -8.20 -4.85 -16.02
N ILE A 313 -8.41 -3.90 -16.94
CA ILE A 313 -9.32 -2.76 -16.73
C ILE A 313 -10.76 -3.27 -16.52
N GLY A 314 -11.22 -4.23 -17.32
CA GLY A 314 -12.53 -4.86 -17.16
C GLY A 314 -12.69 -5.56 -15.81
N ARG A 315 -11.66 -6.31 -15.38
CA ARG A 315 -11.61 -6.97 -14.07
C ARG A 315 -11.66 -5.95 -12.93
N LEU A 316 -10.91 -4.86 -13.02
CA LEU A 316 -10.93 -3.79 -12.01
C LEU A 316 -12.31 -3.12 -11.89
N ARG A 317 -13.03 -2.93 -13.00
CA ARG A 317 -14.41 -2.42 -12.98
C ARG A 317 -15.37 -3.35 -12.24
N ARG A 318 -15.31 -4.66 -12.50
CA ARG A 318 -16.11 -5.65 -11.76
C ARG A 318 -15.75 -5.66 -10.28
N LEU A 319 -14.45 -5.55 -9.94
CA LEU A 319 -14.00 -5.47 -8.55
C LEU A 319 -14.60 -4.25 -7.84
N LYS A 320 -14.71 -3.10 -8.53
CA LYS A 320 -15.36 -1.89 -8.01
C LYS A 320 -16.83 -2.14 -7.66
N GLU A 321 -17.55 -2.82 -8.54
CA GLU A 321 -18.96 -3.18 -8.33
C GLU A 321 -19.09 -4.09 -7.11
N ASN A 322 -18.23 -5.10 -6.97
CA ASN A 322 -18.18 -6.01 -5.82
C ASN A 322 -17.97 -5.25 -4.50
N VAL A 323 -17.01 -4.33 -4.45
CA VAL A 323 -16.81 -3.47 -3.26
C VAL A 323 -18.07 -2.65 -2.95
N GLY A 324 -18.77 -2.16 -3.98
CA GLY A 324 -20.04 -1.46 -3.82
C GLY A 324 -21.13 -2.31 -3.19
N PHE A 325 -21.27 -3.57 -3.61
CA PHE A 325 -22.21 -4.52 -3.00
C PHE A 325 -21.90 -4.78 -1.52
N ILE A 326 -20.62 -4.99 -1.19
CA ILE A 326 -20.19 -5.23 0.20
C ILE A 326 -20.41 -3.97 1.05
N ALA A 327 -20.12 -2.77 0.54
CA ALA A 327 -20.39 -1.52 1.26
C ALA A 327 -21.88 -1.31 1.56
N ASN A 328 -22.76 -1.67 0.63
CA ASN A 328 -24.21 -1.64 0.84
C ASN A 328 -24.64 -2.64 1.92
N ARG A 329 -24.10 -3.87 1.91
CA ARG A 329 -24.33 -4.88 2.97
C ARG A 329 -23.94 -4.34 4.35
N VAL A 330 -22.73 -3.78 4.47
CA VAL A 330 -22.25 -3.18 5.74
C VAL A 330 -23.17 -2.06 6.22
N THR A 331 -23.62 -1.20 5.32
CA THR A 331 -24.53 -0.09 5.65
C THR A 331 -25.88 -0.61 6.14
N ALA A 332 -26.43 -1.65 5.50
CA ALA A 332 -27.68 -2.27 5.91
C ALA A 332 -27.58 -2.90 7.31
N ILE A 333 -26.49 -3.62 7.58
CA ILE A 333 -26.23 -4.22 8.90
C ILE A 333 -26.08 -3.15 9.97
N GLN A 334 -25.31 -2.09 9.69
CA GLN A 334 -25.16 -0.96 10.62
C GLN A 334 -26.51 -0.31 10.93
N ALA A 335 -27.35 -0.06 9.93
CA ALA A 335 -28.68 0.51 10.13
C ALA A 335 -29.61 -0.40 10.96
N GLY A 336 -29.54 -1.72 10.76
CA GLY A 336 -30.26 -2.69 11.59
C GLY A 336 -29.83 -2.64 13.06
N LEU A 337 -28.53 -2.50 13.31
CA LEU A 337 -27.97 -2.41 14.66
C LEU A 337 -28.34 -1.08 15.36
N ASP A 338 -28.34 0.03 14.62
CA ASP A 338 -28.77 1.35 15.12
C ASP A 338 -30.27 1.35 15.46
N SER A 339 -31.11 0.73 14.61
CA SER A 339 -32.55 0.55 14.89
C SER A 339 -32.78 -0.29 16.15
N TRP A 340 -32.04 -1.39 16.30
CA TRP A 340 -32.09 -2.22 17.51
C TRP A 340 -31.69 -1.41 18.76
N GLN A 341 -30.63 -0.60 18.69
CA GLN A 341 -30.22 0.26 19.81
C GLN A 341 -31.32 1.25 20.21
N ALA A 342 -31.96 1.88 19.22
CA ALA A 342 -33.06 2.80 19.45
C ALA A 342 -34.25 2.10 20.14
N GLU A 343 -34.59 0.87 19.75
CA GLU A 343 -35.63 0.07 20.40
C GLU A 343 -35.29 -0.21 21.88
N GLN A 344 -34.03 -0.54 22.18
CA GLN A 344 -33.60 -0.78 23.57
C GLN A 344 -33.68 0.49 24.42
N ILE A 345 -33.34 1.66 23.86
CA ILE A 345 -33.47 2.95 24.54
C ILE A 345 -34.96 3.25 24.80
N ASN A 346 -35.80 3.10 23.78
CA ASN A 346 -37.24 3.34 23.89
C ASN A 346 -37.90 2.43 24.93
N ARG A 347 -37.53 1.15 24.97
CA ARG A 347 -38.02 0.20 25.98
C ARG A 347 -37.61 0.60 27.40
N LYS A 348 -36.36 1.05 27.60
CA LYS A 348 -35.90 1.55 28.91
C LYS A 348 -36.63 2.83 29.32
N LEU A 349 -36.83 3.76 28.40
CA LEU A 349 -37.61 4.97 28.62
C LEU A 349 -39.05 4.66 28.99
N TYR A 350 -39.68 3.69 28.32
CA TYR A 350 -41.03 3.23 28.66
C TYR A 350 -41.11 2.72 30.10
N TYR A 351 -40.16 1.88 30.53
CA TYR A 351 -40.11 1.40 31.92
C TYR A 351 -39.88 2.53 32.93
N LEU A 352 -39.00 3.49 32.63
CA LEU A 352 -38.76 4.65 33.49
C LEU A 352 -40.00 5.55 33.61
N SER A 353 -40.70 5.79 32.49
CA SER A 353 -41.96 6.53 32.48
C SER A 353 -43.04 5.82 33.29
N PHE A 354 -43.17 4.50 33.14
CA PHE A 354 -44.09 3.70 33.94
C PHE A 354 -43.76 3.76 35.44
N LEU A 355 -42.48 3.59 35.80
CA LEU A 355 -42.01 3.72 37.17
C LEU A 355 -42.36 5.09 37.74
N SER A 356 -42.14 6.16 36.95
CA SER A 356 -42.49 7.53 37.34
C SER A 356 -43.99 7.69 37.61
N ILE A 357 -44.86 7.12 36.77
CA ILE A 357 -46.32 7.16 36.98
C ILE A 357 -46.73 6.45 38.28
N VAL A 358 -46.09 5.34 38.63
CA VAL A 358 -46.39 4.59 39.86
C VAL A 358 -45.87 5.29 41.11
N PHE A 359 -44.65 5.85 41.06
CA PHE A 359 -44.00 6.45 42.23
C PHE A 359 -44.34 7.92 42.47
N LEU A 360 -44.85 8.65 41.46
CA LEU A 360 -45.24 10.05 41.62
C LEU A 360 -46.38 10.22 42.64
N PRO A 361 -47.50 9.46 42.59
CA PRO A 361 -48.54 9.52 43.62
C PRO A 361 -48.05 9.06 45.00
N LEU A 362 -47.24 7.99 45.04
CA LEU A 362 -46.67 7.48 46.30
C LEU A 362 -45.79 8.52 46.99
N SER A 363 -44.97 9.25 46.23
CA SER A 363 -44.11 10.31 46.75
C SER A 363 -44.91 11.49 47.32
N ILE A 364 -46.07 11.80 46.74
CA ILE A 364 -46.99 12.82 47.26
C ILE A 364 -47.62 12.35 48.58
N ILE A 365 -48.04 11.09 48.65
CA ILE A 365 -48.68 10.51 49.85
C ILE A 365 -47.68 10.39 51.01
N THR A 366 -46.47 9.90 50.76
CA THR A 366 -45.44 9.76 51.82
C THR A 366 -44.86 11.10 52.23
N GLY A 367 -44.60 12.02 51.29
CA GLY A 367 -44.13 13.37 51.59
C GLY A 367 -45.16 14.28 52.27
N GLY A 368 -46.46 13.97 52.13
CA GLY A 368 -47.54 14.67 52.82
C GLY A 368 -47.70 14.30 54.30
N ASN A 369 -47.22 13.12 54.70
CA ASN A 369 -47.38 12.62 56.08
C ASN A 369 -46.25 13.05 57.03
N ASP A 370 -45.12 13.55 56.49
CA ASP A 370 -44.01 14.15 57.26
C ASP A 370 -44.20 15.67 57.52
N ARG A 371 -45.36 16.24 57.14
CA ARG A 371 -45.73 17.65 57.38
C ARG A 371 -46.93 17.83 58.32
N ALA A 372 -47.26 16.82 59.13
CA ALA A 372 -48.31 16.89 60.16
C ALA A 372 -47.72 16.95 61.57
#